data_AF-A0A3P7M2T0-F1
#
_entry.id   AF-A0A3P7M2T0-F1
#
_cell.length_a   1.000
_cell.length_b   1.000
_cell.length_c   1.000
_cell.angle_alpha   90.00
_cell.angle_beta   90.00
_cell.angle_gamma   90.00
#
_symmetry.space_group_name_H-M   'P 1'
#
loop_
_entity.id
_entity.type
_entity.pdbx_description
1 polymer ?
#
loop_
_entity_poly.entity_id
_entity_poly.type
_entity_poly.pdbx_seq_one_letter_code
_entity_poly.pdbx_strand_id
1 'polypeptide(L)' 'MYFQANPPEYDFTKIQNSVYLYWGDSDWLADPQDISEYLLPRILHTVVDYNHLDFIWGLRAAADIYYPIVNLIKQDLS' A
#
# COMPACT_ATOMS: atom_id res chain seq x y z
N MET A 1 3.68 26.67 11.87
CA MET A 1 4.17 25.83 12.99
C MET A 1 2.98 25.20 13.67
N TYR A 2 3.10 23.97 14.16
CA TYR A 2 1.97 23.21 14.72
C TYR A 2 1.57 23.59 16.17
N PHE A 3 2.06 24.69 16.74
CA PHE A 3 1.77 25.13 18.12
C PHE A 3 1.99 24.08 19.24
N GLN A 4 2.77 23.02 18.96
CA GLN A 4 3.14 21.96 19.89
C GLN A 4 4.64 21.65 19.79
N ALA A 5 5.23 21.16 20.88
CA ALA A 5 6.68 20.88 20.96
C ALA A 5 7.12 19.67 20.13
N ASN A 6 6.26 18.65 20.02
CA ASN A 6 6.50 17.44 19.24
C ASN A 6 5.61 17.45 18.00
N PRO A 7 6.01 16.88 16.86
CA PRO A 7 5.10 16.70 15.72
C PRO A 7 3.90 15.83 16.09
N PRO A 8 2.71 16.05 15.50
CA PRO A 8 1.55 15.20 15.73
C PRO A 8 1.77 13.79 15.16
N GLU A 9 1.25 12.78 15.84
CA GLU A 9 1.22 11.41 15.32
C GLU A 9 0.07 11.20 14.34
N TYR A 10 0.29 10.36 13.33
CA TYR A 10 -0.73 9.97 12.37
C TYR A 10 -1.39 8.67 12.80
N ASP A 11 -2.66 8.76 13.17
CA ASP A 11 -3.47 7.62 13.58
C ASP A 11 -4.16 7.00 12.35
N PHE A 12 -3.61 5.90 11.84
CA PHE A 12 -4.16 5.17 10.70
C PHE A 12 -5.57 4.61 10.95
N THR A 13 -6.02 4.48 12.21
CA THR A 13 -7.39 4.05 12.51
C THR A 13 -8.44 5.09 12.11
N LYS A 14 -8.02 6.33 11.85
CA LYS A 14 -8.89 7.41 11.36
C LYS A 14 -9.12 7.38 9.85
N ILE A 15 -8.43 6.50 9.11
CA ILE A 15 -8.70 6.29 7.69
C ILE A 15 -10.01 5.49 7.58
N GLN A 16 -11.07 6.13 7.08
CA GLN A 16 -12.40 5.52 6.95
C GLN A 16 -12.68 4.98 5.55
N ASN A 17 -11.89 5.40 4.56
CA ASN A 17 -12.03 4.94 3.18
C ASN A 17 -11.48 3.53 3.03
N SER A 18 -12.08 2.74 2.14
CA SER A 18 -11.51 1.45 1.75
C SER A 18 -10.14 1.64 1.12
N VAL A 19 -9.16 0.86 1.59
CA VAL A 19 -7.79 0.85 1.08
C VAL A 19 -7.48 -0.56 0.57
N TYR A 20 -6.83 -0.62 -0.58
CA TYR A 20 -6.29 -1.86 -1.16
C TYR A 20 -4.78 -1.70 -1.27
N LEU A 21 -4.03 -2.56 -0.59
CA LEU A 21 -2.58 -2.50 -0.53
C LEU A 21 -1.94 -3.57 -1.42
N TYR A 22 -1.05 -3.16 -2.29
CA TYR A 22 -0.08 -4.06 -2.93
C TYR A 22 1.28 -3.80 -2.28
N TRP A 23 1.97 -4.86 -1.85
CA TRP A 23 3.29 -4.74 -1.26
C TRP A 23 4.17 -5.94 -1.63
N GLY A 24 5.48 -5.74 -1.57
CA GLY A 24 6.48 -6.69 -2.01
C GLY A 24 7.27 -7.28 -0.85
N ASP A 25 7.46 -8.59 -0.83
CA ASP A 25 8.25 -9.26 0.21
C ASP A 25 9.77 -8.97 0.12
N SER A 26 10.21 -8.52 -1.06
CA SER A 26 11.58 -8.13 -1.36
C SER A 26 11.77 -6.60 -1.36
N ASP A 27 10.77 -5.83 -0.92
CA ASP A 27 10.89 -4.38 -0.76
C ASP A 27 11.77 -4.06 0.46
N TRP A 28 12.81 -3.25 0.26
CA TRP A 28 13.72 -2.84 1.33
C TRP A 28 13.38 -1.49 1.95
N LEU A 29 12.48 -0.73 1.33
CA LEU A 29 12.07 0.60 1.78
C LEU A 29 10.71 0.56 2.46
N ALA A 30 9.74 -0.13 1.87
CA ALA A 30 8.47 -0.46 2.51
C ALA A 30 8.55 -1.90 2.99
N ASP A 31 9.44 -2.15 3.96
CA ASP A 31 9.89 -3.49 4.27
C ASP A 31 8.77 -4.37 4.89
N PRO A 32 8.88 -5.70 4.76
CA PRO A 32 7.86 -6.62 5.24
C PRO A 32 7.52 -6.48 6.73
N GLN A 33 8.46 -6.06 7.57
CA GLN A 33 8.24 -5.92 9.00
C GLN A 33 7.30 -4.75 9.26
N ASP A 34 7.60 -3.57 8.71
CA ASP A 34 6.77 -2.37 8.84
C ASP A 34 5.35 -2.62 8.32
N ILE A 35 5.22 -3.29 7.18
CA ILE A 35 3.91 -3.62 6.61
C ILE A 35 3.13 -4.59 7.52
N SER A 36 3.76 -5.69 7.93
CA SER A 36 3.09 -6.77 8.67
C SER A 36 2.69 -6.36 10.10
N GLU A 37 3.53 -5.60 10.79
CA GLU A 37 3.28 -5.21 12.18
C GLU A 37 2.28 -4.05 12.30
N TYR A 38 2.23 -3.14 11.32
CA TYR A 38 1.45 -1.90 11.45
C TYR A 38 0.24 -1.81 10.50
N LEU A 39 0.35 -2.26 9.25
CA LEU A 39 -0.65 -1.97 8.21
C LEU A 39 -1.61 -3.15 7.94
N LEU A 40 -1.09 -4.38 7.90
CA LEU A 40 -1.90 -5.56 7.52
C LEU A 40 -3.09 -5.88 8.43
N PRO A 41 -3.06 -5.64 9.76
CA PRO A 41 -4.21 -5.91 10.63
C PRO A 41 -5.46 -5.08 10.29
N ARG A 42 -5.35 -4.10 9.38
CA ARG A 42 -6.37 -3.07 9.15
C ARG A 42 -6.76 -2.90 7.67
N ILE A 43 -6.09 -3.57 6.72
CA ILE A 43 -6.19 -3.27 5.29
C ILE A 43 -6.19 -4.57 4.45
N LEU A 44 -7.04 -4.62 3.42
CA LEU A 44 -7.00 -5.69 2.41
C LEU A 44 -5.72 -5.58 1.60
N HIS A 45 -4.98 -6.69 1.47
CA HIS A 45 -3.66 -6.67 0.87
C HIS A 45 -3.41 -7.82 -0.10
N THR A 46 -2.51 -7.58 -1.05
CA THR A 46 -1.95 -8.57 -1.96
C THR A 46 -0.43 -8.49 -1.89
N VAL A 47 0.21 -9.64 -1.67
CA VAL A 47 1.68 -9.77 -1.69
C VAL A 47 2.12 -10.13 -3.09
N VAL A 48 3.19 -9.50 -3.58
CA VAL A 48 3.81 -9.79 -4.87
C VAL A 48 5.33 -9.94 -4.73
N ASP A 49 5.96 -10.70 -5.62
CA ASP A 49 7.41 -10.89 -5.69
C ASP A 49 8.08 -9.68 -6.38
N TYR A 50 8.07 -8.54 -5.69
CA TYR A 50 8.49 -7.22 -6.17
C TYR A 50 9.40 -6.57 -5.12
N ASN A 51 10.42 -5.84 -5.57
CA ASN A 51 11.07 -4.80 -4.76
C ASN A 51 10.35 -3.45 -4.92
N HIS A 52 10.86 -2.42 -4.25
CA HIS A 52 10.26 -1.08 -4.25
C HIS A 52 10.02 -0.48 -5.65
N LEU A 53 10.99 -0.62 -6.55
CA LEU A 53 10.96 0.00 -7.87
C LEU A 53 10.19 -0.81 -8.89
N ASP A 54 9.98 -2.10 -8.65
CA ASP A 54 9.24 -2.97 -9.55
C ASP A 54 7.78 -2.51 -9.71
N PHE A 55 7.21 -1.86 -8.69
CA PHE A 55 5.86 -1.28 -8.77
C PHE A 55 5.71 -0.18 -9.82
N ILE A 56 6.82 0.45 -10.24
CA ILE A 56 6.83 1.57 -11.20
C ILE A 56 7.55 1.18 -12.50
N TRP A 57 8.66 0.44 -12.41
CA TRP A 57 9.55 0.13 -13.53
C TRP A 57 9.62 -1.36 -13.87
N GLY A 58 8.94 -2.22 -13.10
CA GLY A 58 8.91 -3.65 -13.37
C GLY A 58 8.25 -3.94 -14.71
N LEU A 59 8.90 -4.76 -15.53
CA LEU A 59 8.37 -5.15 -16.85
C LEU A 59 7.00 -5.86 -16.75
N ARG A 60 6.70 -6.46 -15.59
CA ARG A 60 5.44 -7.14 -15.31
C ARG A 60 4.40 -6.26 -14.61
N ALA A 61 4.74 -5.03 -14.20
CA ALA A 61 3.91 -4.19 -13.33
C ALA A 61 2.53 -3.90 -13.93
N ALA A 62 2.45 -3.71 -15.26
CA ALA A 62 1.18 -3.51 -15.93
C ALA A 62 0.23 -4.71 -15.78
N ALA A 63 0.75 -5.92 -15.97
CA ALA A 63 -0.02 -7.15 -15.88
C ALA A 63 -0.39 -7.50 -14.44
N ASP A 64 0.59 -7.43 -13.53
CA ASP A 64 0.45 -7.91 -12.16
C ASP A 64 -0.22 -6.89 -11.23
N ILE A 65 -0.11 -5.58 -11.51
CA ILE A 65 -0.58 -4.50 -10.63
C ILE A 65 -1.61 -3.60 -11.33
N TYR A 66 -1.26 -2.99 -12.47
CA TYR A 66 -2.08 -1.90 -13.01
C TYR A 66 -3.42 -2.38 -13.57
N TYR A 67 -3.45 -3.45 -14.37
CA TYR A 67 -4.71 -4.00 -14.88
C TYR A 67 -5.63 -4.48 -13.75
N PRO A 68 -5.15 -5.22 -12.72
CA PRO A 68 -5.96 -5.52 -11.53
C PRO A 68 -6.53 -4.27 -10.85
N ILE A 69 -5.74 -3.22 -10.63
CA ILE A 69 -6.22 -1.95 -10.03
C ILE A 69 -7.30 -1.31 -10.89
N VAL A 70 -7.10 -1.24 -12.22
CA VAL A 70 -8.09 -0.66 -13.14
C VAL A 70 -9.40 -1.45 -13.10
N ASN A 71 -9.34 -2.78 -13.03
CA ASN A 71 -10.53 -3.62 -12.95
C ASN A 71 -11.27 -3.42 -11.62
N LEU A 72 -10.56 -3.32 -10.51
CA LEU A 72 -11.14 -3.03 -9.20
C LEU A 72 -11.87 -1.67 -9.20
N ILE A 73 -11.22 -0.62 -9.72
CA ILE A 73 -11.85 0.70 -9.84
C ILE A 73 -13.13 0.64 -10.68
N LYS A 74 -13.13 -0.13 -11.78
CA LYS A 74 -14.33 -0.29 -12.63
C LYS A 74 -15.46 -1.02 -11.91
N GLN A 75 -15.15 -2.00 -11.06
CA GLN A 75 -16.13 -2.74 -10.26
C GLN A 75 -16.74 -1.84 -9.17
N ASP A 76 -15.94 -0.98 -8.54
CA ASP A 76 -16.42 -0.05 -7.51
C ASP A 76 -17.32 1.07 -8.09
N LEU A 77 -17.20 1.36 -9.38
CA LEU A 77 -18.01 2.37 -10.07
C LEU A 77 -19.34 1.85 -10.64
N SER A 78 -19.53 0.53 -10.69
CA SER A 78 -20.75 -0.12 -11.22
C SER A 78 -21.78 -0.38 -10.13
#